data_AF-A0A7Z1Q8B3-F1
#
_entry.id   AF-A0A7Z1Q8B3-F1
#
_cell.length_a   1.000
_cell.length_b   1.000
_cell.length_c   1.000
_cell.angle_alpha   90.00
_cell.angle_beta   90.00
_cell.angle_gamma   90.00
#
_symmetry.space_group_name_H-M   'P 1'
#
loop_
_entity.id
_entity.type
_entity.pdbx_description
1 polymer ?
#
loop_
_entity_poly.entity_id
_entity_poly.type
_entity_poly.pdbx_seq_one_letter_code
_entity_poly.pdbx_strand_id
1 'polypeptide(L)' 'DVADYIRYYNLDRGHTSNGGISPVRYEQLSFRKVSGFA' A
#
# COMPACT_ATOMS: atom_id res chain seq x y z
N ASP A 1 -16.80 11.70 4.47
CA ASP A 1 -15.86 12.65 5.08
C ASP A 1 -14.48 12.49 4.41
N VAL A 2 -13.61 13.51 4.44
CA VAL A 2 -12.27 13.40 3.82
C VAL A 2 -11.44 12.31 4.51
N ALA A 3 -11.59 12.14 5.82
CA ALA A 3 -10.89 11.08 6.55
C ALA A 3 -11.38 9.69 6.11
N ASP A 4 -12.67 9.51 5.88
CA ASP A 4 -13.22 8.24 5.37
C ASP A 4 -12.63 7.88 4.01
N TYR A 5 -12.54 8.84 3.10
CA TYR A 5 -11.99 8.61 1.77
C TYR A 5 -10.50 8.22 1.83
N ILE A 6 -9.72 8.92 2.65
CA ILE A 6 -8.29 8.63 2.83
C ILE A 6 -8.10 7.22 3.43
N ARG A 7 -8.93 6.84 4.40
CA ARG A 7 -8.90 5.49 4.99
C ARG A 7 -9.23 4.44 3.94
N TYR A 8 -10.35 4.61 3.23
CA TYR A 8 -10.79 3.69 2.19
C TYR A 8 -9.73 3.51 1.10
N TYR A 9 -9.17 4.61 0.59
CA TYR A 9 -8.15 4.55 -0.46
C TYR A 9 -6.90 3.81 -0.02
N ASN A 10 -6.38 4.11 1.18
CA ASN A 10 -5.09 3.57 1.64
C ASN A 10 -5.19 2.12 2.13
N LEU A 11 -6.31 1.73 2.74
CA LEU A 11 -6.43 0.47 3.47
C LEU A 11 -7.31 -0.56 2.75
N ASP A 12 -8.43 -0.12 2.18
CA ASP A 12 -9.50 -1.02 1.73
C ASP A 12 -9.56 -1.16 0.20
N ARG A 13 -9.12 -0.13 -0.53
CA ARG A 13 -9.20 -0.10 -1.99
C ARG A 13 -8.16 -1.02 -2.63
N GLY A 14 -8.60 -2.11 -3.23
CA GLY A 14 -7.76 -2.93 -4.11
C GLY A 14 -7.48 -2.22 -5.45
N HIS A 15 -6.21 -2.15 -5.84
CA HIS A 15 -5.80 -1.65 -7.16
C HIS A 15 -5.36 -2.82 -8.05
N THR A 16 -5.92 -2.94 -9.25
CA THR A 16 -5.56 -4.00 -10.21
C THR A 16 -4.10 -3.96 -10.60
N SER A 17 -3.53 -2.76 -10.74
CA SER A 17 -2.10 -2.52 -10.97
C SER A 17 -1.21 -3.03 -9.84
N ASN A 18 -1.74 -3.11 -8.62
CA ASN A 18 -1.02 -3.52 -7.42
C ASN A 18 -1.22 -5.01 -7.13
N GLY A 19 -1.89 -5.76 -8.02
CA GLY A 19 -2.24 -7.17 -7.78
C GLY A 19 -3.47 -7.34 -6.88
N GLY A 20 -4.38 -6.36 -6.86
CA GLY A 20 -5.64 -6.43 -6.12
C GLY A 20 -5.52 -6.12 -4.61
N ILE A 21 -4.34 -5.75 -4.14
CA ILE A 21 -4.11 -5.32 -2.75
C ILE A 21 -4.16 -3.81 -2.60
N SER A 22 -4.28 -3.35 -1.35
CA SER A 22 -4.33 -1.93 -1.02
C SER A 22 -2.99 -1.22 -1.24
N PRO A 23 -2.99 0.11 -1.48
CA PRO A 23 -1.77 0.87 -1.71
C PRO A 23 -0.73 0.66 -0.61
N VAL A 24 -1.11 0.77 0.67
CA VAL A 24 -0.16 0.61 1.79
C VAL A 24 0.47 -0.79 1.80
N ARG A 25 -0.33 -1.83 1.53
CA ARG A 25 0.17 -3.21 1.51
C ARG A 25 1.10 -3.45 0.32
N TYR A 26 0.80 -2.85 -0.82
CA TYR A 26 1.67 -2.89 -1.99
C TYR A 26 3.03 -2.24 -1.71
N GLU A 27 3.04 -1.05 -1.11
CA GLU A 27 4.27 -0.34 -0.74
C GLU A 27 5.15 -1.18 0.21
N GLN A 28 4.55 -1.79 1.23
CA GLN A 28 5.26 -2.64 2.18
C GLN A 28 5.92 -3.88 1.55
N LEU A 29 5.28 -4.46 0.53
CA LEU A 29 5.78 -5.65 -0.16
C LEU A 29 6.78 -5.31 -1.27
N SER A 30 6.56 -4.21 -1.98
CA SER A 30 7.37 -3.77 -3.13
C SER A 30 8.70 -3.16 -2.69
N PHE A 31 8.70 -2.38 -1.61
CA PHE A 31 9.91 -1.72 -1.10
C PHE A 31 10.56 -2.56 -0.01
N ARG A 32 11.15 -3.69 -0.40
CA ARG A 32 12.11 -4.40 0.45
C ARG A 32 13.25 -3.43 0.78
N LYS A 33 13.49 -3.17 2.07
CA LYS A 33 14.62 -2.34 2.52
C LYS A 33 15.92 -2.98 2.01
N VAL A 34 16.57 -2.34 1.03
CA VAL A 34 17.88 -2.75 0.49
C VAL A 34 19.05 -2.11 1.26
N SER A 35 18.77 -1.27 2.25
CA SER A 35 19.78 -0.73 3.16
C SER A 35 19.94 -1.66 4.38
N GLY A 36 20.74 -2.70 4.20
CA GLY A 36 21.35 -3.49 5.26
C GLY A 36 22.77 -3.84 4.84
N PHE A 37 23.77 -3.27 5.53
CA PHE A 37 25.12 -3.82 5.49
C PHE A 37 25.14 -5.03 6.45
N ALA A 38 25.59 -6.18 5.91
CA ALA A 38 25.78 -7.50 6.53
C ALA A 38 24.51 -8.33 6.82
#